data_AF-A0A1F2WWV3-F1
#
_entry.id   AF-A0A1F2WWV3-F1
#
_cell.length_a   1.000
_cell.length_b   1.000
_cell.length_c   1.000
_cell.angle_alpha   90.00
_cell.angle_beta   90.00
_cell.angle_gamma   90.00
#
_symmetry.space_group_name_H-M   'P 1'
#
loop_
_entity.id
_entity.type
_entity.pdbx_description
1 polymer ?
#
loop_
_entity_poly.entity_id
_entity_poly.type
_entity_poly.pdbx_seq_one_letter_code
_entity_poly.pdbx_strand_id
1 'polypeptide(L)'
;MRFRRRLWGLALLILVCAVLALLAGPAASAEAKDWRIDSMDVLLNVQDKGDVIVDETVTFTFEGNYHYIARDIPTANYDGITDIEVRDASGAVLPEGDTPGTYTTFKEGDLQYIQVNFDLTDTSATWVFHYRAKAVIQYFDVGDELRWYVFDAETPVTIGAVKATVKLPGSVPSEQMTQAVQAGYGVEASVSSPAASTMVYQASNIPPYTNFWIVTGFPKDVVKFAWTPTRLAAFLIPKIGFLLPIAFLLGMILIWRRRGRDEPGTVFATYVSEPPSSLSPGLAGALLDEKVDTKEVIATIVDLARRGYLEITDTDKKGALGKAVTIFTRKKPLDDLKGFELKVAQSLFDGKHPDQVTTTDLKNHFYTHVQPIVDQVYTEVTTAGMFQGNPKKARARWFGYGFLAAVILGGLTVIMAMADLTGWGWFLLGSIVSVVIVWVFAPHMPQRTAKGAQEQRKWEAFRNYLRDLTRFQDMASAKENFEKYLPYAVAFGVEKDWVRRFEDLSVSSPDWYHPPVIVPFPSGSGPVTTGGLGGSLGGGLGGGIGGGIGGGFSLDTISDGLFKSLGNMSSVLTSSPSSSGGSSRGAFGGGGFSGGGGFGGGFSGGGGGGGFRAG
;
A
#
# COMPACT_ATOMS: atom_id res chain seq x y z
N MET A 1 -71.37 23.08 21.51
CA MET A 1 -69.94 22.67 21.44
C MET A 1 -69.00 23.61 20.65
N ARG A 2 -69.48 24.42 19.68
CA ARG A 2 -68.60 25.30 18.87
C ARG A 2 -68.05 26.55 19.60
N PHE A 3 -68.71 27.04 20.65
CA PHE A 3 -68.28 28.24 21.39
C PHE A 3 -67.10 27.98 22.35
N ARG A 4 -67.10 26.81 23.02
CA ARG A 4 -66.00 26.39 23.92
C ARG A 4 -64.67 26.19 23.19
N ARG A 5 -64.66 25.69 21.95
CA ARG A 5 -63.41 25.52 21.17
C ARG A 5 -62.75 26.84 20.76
N ARG A 6 -63.52 27.92 20.55
CA ARG A 6 -62.98 29.24 20.20
C ARG A 6 -62.32 29.95 21.39
N LEU A 7 -62.88 29.79 22.59
CA LEU A 7 -62.32 30.36 23.83
C LEU A 7 -60.98 29.73 24.22
N TRP A 8 -60.81 28.42 23.99
CA TRP A 8 -59.54 27.73 24.25
C TRP A 8 -58.46 28.10 23.24
N GLY A 9 -58.83 28.34 21.97
CA GLY A 9 -57.89 28.84 20.95
C GLY A 9 -57.37 30.24 21.27
N LEU A 10 -58.24 31.14 21.73
CA LEU A 10 -57.85 32.50 22.14
C LEU A 10 -56.98 32.51 23.41
N ALA A 11 -57.30 31.67 24.39
CA ALA A 11 -56.48 31.52 25.59
C ALA A 11 -55.09 30.94 25.28
N LEU A 12 -55.01 29.96 24.37
CA LEU A 12 -53.73 29.41 23.93
C LEU A 12 -52.89 30.45 23.16
N LEU A 13 -53.53 31.27 22.32
CA LEU A 13 -52.84 32.31 21.56
C LEU A 13 -52.30 33.42 22.47
N ILE A 14 -53.07 33.82 23.49
CA ILE A 14 -52.63 34.79 24.51
C ILE A 14 -51.49 34.20 25.35
N LEU A 15 -51.57 32.92 25.73
CA LEU A 15 -50.50 32.24 26.45
C LEU A 15 -49.22 32.16 25.61
N VAL A 16 -49.33 31.84 24.32
CA VAL A 16 -48.19 31.80 23.39
C VAL A 16 -47.59 33.20 23.18
N CYS A 17 -48.41 34.23 23.02
CA CYS A 17 -47.93 35.62 22.93
C CYS A 17 -47.28 36.10 24.24
N ALA A 18 -47.81 35.71 25.41
CA ALA A 18 -47.23 36.05 26.71
C ALA A 18 -45.91 35.31 26.95
N VAL A 19 -45.80 34.04 26.54
CA VAL A 19 -44.55 33.27 26.62
C VAL A 19 -43.50 33.81 25.63
N LEU A 20 -43.90 34.23 24.42
CA LEU A 20 -43.01 34.90 23.47
C LEU A 20 -42.54 36.28 23.97
N ALA A 21 -43.40 37.03 24.67
CA ALA A 21 -43.03 38.30 25.29
C ALA A 21 -42.13 38.12 26.53
N LEU A 22 -42.26 37.01 27.28
CA LEU A 22 -41.32 36.66 28.36
C LEU A 22 -39.98 36.09 27.85
N LEU A 23 -39.95 35.49 26.67
CA LEU A 23 -38.72 35.05 25.99
C LEU A 23 -37.97 36.20 25.30
N ALA A 24 -38.67 37.28 24.97
CA ALA A 24 -38.06 38.55 24.56
C ALA A 24 -37.62 39.33 25.82
N GLY A 25 -36.56 38.85 26.47
CA GLY A 25 -35.88 39.63 27.52
C GLY A 25 -35.49 41.02 26.99
N PRO A 26 -35.33 42.03 27.87
CA PRO A 26 -34.86 43.34 27.45
C PRO A 26 -33.58 43.13 26.65
N ALA A 27 -33.58 43.56 25.39
CA ALA A 27 -32.36 43.66 24.62
C ALA A 27 -31.47 44.60 25.43
N ALA A 28 -30.50 44.02 26.15
CA ALA A 28 -29.37 44.78 26.62
C ALA A 28 -28.87 45.49 25.39
N SER A 29 -28.90 46.83 25.40
CA SER A 29 -28.15 47.60 24.43
C SER A 29 -26.71 47.19 24.69
N ALA A 30 -26.20 46.23 23.92
CA ALA A 30 -24.78 46.04 23.80
C ALA A 30 -24.29 47.38 23.28
N GLU A 31 -23.56 48.13 24.11
CA GLU A 31 -22.78 49.25 23.62
C GLU A 31 -22.01 48.72 22.41
N ALA A 32 -22.16 49.40 21.28
CA ALA A 32 -21.39 49.07 20.09
C ALA A 32 -19.92 49.36 20.45
N LYS A 33 -19.19 48.31 20.82
CA LYS A 33 -17.76 48.39 21.03
C LYS A 33 -17.09 48.46 19.66
N ASP A 34 -16.20 49.41 19.47
CA ASP A 34 -15.41 49.59 18.26
C ASP A 34 -13.95 49.83 18.62
N TRP A 35 -13.03 49.48 17.73
CA TRP A 35 -11.62 49.78 17.92
C TRP A 35 -10.94 49.97 16.58
N ARG A 36 -9.82 50.71 16.60
CA ARG A 36 -9.02 50.95 15.40
C ARG A 36 -7.54 51.04 15.73
N ILE A 37 -6.73 50.86 14.70
CA ILE A 37 -5.28 51.10 14.77
C ILE A 37 -5.02 52.47 14.16
N ASP A 38 -4.61 53.44 14.97
CA ASP A 38 -4.34 54.80 14.48
C ASP A 38 -3.00 54.83 13.74
N SER A 39 -1.97 54.18 14.29
CA SER A 39 -0.66 54.10 13.66
C SER A 39 0.11 52.83 14.02
N MET A 40 0.95 52.37 13.09
CA MET A 40 1.85 51.23 13.26
C MET A 40 3.23 51.57 12.66
N ASP A 41 4.26 51.67 13.50
CA ASP A 41 5.66 51.82 13.09
C ASP A 41 6.43 50.53 13.37
N VAL A 42 6.91 49.87 12.32
CA VAL A 42 7.62 48.60 12.38
C VAL A 42 9.08 48.81 11.99
N LEU A 43 10.00 48.56 12.90
CA LEU A 43 11.43 48.56 12.65
C LEU A 43 11.95 47.13 12.53
N LEU A 44 12.48 46.79 11.36
CA LEU A 44 13.09 45.50 11.02
C LEU A 44 14.60 45.67 10.93
N ASN A 45 15.32 45.27 11.97
CA ASN A 45 16.78 45.37 12.03
C ASN A 45 17.42 44.02 11.70
N VAL A 46 17.87 43.87 10.46
CA VAL A 46 18.49 42.64 9.94
C VAL A 46 19.89 42.48 10.54
N GLN A 47 20.15 41.31 11.10
CA GLN A 47 21.42 40.95 11.73
C GLN A 47 22.35 40.23 10.74
N ASP A 48 23.65 40.24 11.02
CA ASP A 48 24.70 39.66 10.16
C ASP A 48 24.48 38.18 9.78
N LYS A 49 23.73 37.42 10.58
CA LYS A 49 23.45 35.98 10.38
C LYS A 49 22.04 35.68 9.86
N GLY A 50 21.26 36.71 9.52
CA GLY A 50 19.93 36.58 8.91
C GLY A 50 18.76 36.47 9.89
N ASP A 51 19.00 36.65 11.19
CA ASP A 51 17.93 36.95 12.14
C ASP A 51 17.52 38.41 11.99
N VAL A 52 16.27 38.72 12.35
CA VAL A 52 15.74 40.08 12.30
C VAL A 52 15.22 40.42 13.69
N ILE A 53 15.73 41.52 14.26
CA ILE A 53 15.16 42.11 15.47
C ILE A 53 14.02 43.02 15.02
N VAL A 54 12.83 42.79 15.57
CA VAL A 54 11.60 43.47 15.20
C VAL A 54 11.09 44.27 16.39
N ASP A 55 10.87 45.56 16.16
CA ASP A 55 10.17 46.44 17.09
C ASP A 55 8.92 46.99 16.40
N GLU A 56 7.73 46.61 16.86
CA GLU A 56 6.45 47.12 16.37
C GLU A 56 5.82 48.06 17.40
N THR A 57 5.79 49.36 17.12
CA THR A 57 5.08 50.35 17.93
C THR A 57 3.70 50.56 17.35
N VAL A 58 2.66 50.23 18.12
CA VAL A 58 1.27 50.25 17.63
C VAL A 58 0.40 51.05 18.58
N THR A 59 -0.32 52.03 18.02
CA THR A 59 -1.28 52.86 18.74
C THR A 59 -2.69 52.43 18.37
N PHE A 60 -3.46 52.08 19.39
CA PHE A 60 -4.85 51.65 19.30
C PHE A 60 -5.75 52.71 19.92
N THR A 61 -6.96 52.85 19.38
CA THR A 61 -8.06 53.58 20.01
C THR A 61 -9.22 52.63 20.21
N PHE A 62 -9.75 52.59 21.43
CA PHE A 62 -10.87 51.74 21.85
C PHE A 62 -12.08 52.60 22.20
N GLU A 63 -13.25 52.22 21.68
CA GLU A 63 -14.57 52.76 22.01
C GLU A 63 -15.38 51.62 22.66
N GLY A 64 -15.73 51.78 23.93
CA GLY A 64 -16.23 50.73 24.81
C GLY A 64 -15.12 50.05 25.63
N ASN A 65 -15.53 49.08 26.45
CA ASN A 65 -14.61 48.36 27.35
C ASN A 65 -13.91 47.19 26.63
N TYR A 66 -12.58 47.15 26.67
CA TYR A 66 -11.75 46.05 26.14
C TYR A 66 -10.78 45.53 27.21
N HIS A 67 -10.49 44.23 27.13
CA HIS A 67 -9.64 43.54 28.11
C HIS A 67 -8.34 42.99 27.50
N TYR A 68 -8.26 42.83 26.18
CA TYR A 68 -7.01 42.41 25.55
C TYR A 68 -6.85 42.86 24.09
N ILE A 69 -5.60 42.87 23.64
CA ILE A 69 -5.22 42.88 22.22
C ILE A 69 -4.21 41.77 21.97
N ALA A 70 -4.42 40.97 20.94
CA ALA A 70 -3.50 39.93 20.49
C ALA A 70 -2.86 40.34 19.17
N ARG A 71 -1.53 40.20 19.08
CA ARG A 71 -0.73 40.28 17.86
C ARG A 71 -0.48 38.87 17.35
N ASP A 72 -0.92 38.60 16.13
CA ASP A 72 -0.77 37.29 15.48
C ASP A 72 0.46 37.35 14.57
N ILE A 73 1.45 36.47 14.77
CA ILE A 73 2.73 36.50 14.02
C ILE A 73 2.96 35.12 13.36
N PRO A 74 3.08 35.06 12.02
CA PRO A 74 3.02 33.80 11.28
C PRO A 74 4.35 33.08 11.14
N THR A 75 4.54 31.99 11.88
CA THR A 75 5.83 31.28 11.98
C THR A 75 6.16 30.32 10.84
N ALA A 76 5.26 30.11 9.87
CA ALA A 76 5.49 29.15 8.78
C ALA A 76 6.71 29.49 7.88
N ASN A 77 7.07 30.77 7.79
CA ASN A 77 8.10 31.25 6.86
C ASN A 77 9.47 31.53 7.51
N TYR A 78 9.62 31.27 8.81
CA TYR A 78 10.85 31.52 9.56
C TYR A 78 10.98 30.54 10.74
N ASP A 79 12.16 30.41 11.35
CA ASP A 79 12.45 29.41 12.39
C ASP A 79 11.87 29.81 13.79
N GLY A 80 10.67 30.42 13.79
CA GLY A 80 9.99 30.99 14.94
C GLY A 80 10.53 32.35 15.39
N ILE A 81 9.93 32.87 16.46
CA ILE A 81 10.38 34.08 17.16
C ILE A 81 10.91 33.72 18.56
N THR A 82 11.87 34.49 19.06
CA THR A 82 12.41 34.42 20.43
C THR A 82 12.57 35.82 21.02
N ASP A 83 13.03 35.92 22.27
CA ASP A 83 13.31 37.20 22.93
C ASP A 83 12.09 38.14 22.94
N ILE A 84 10.89 37.59 23.16
CA ILE A 84 9.63 38.33 23.14
C ILE A 84 9.56 39.24 24.38
N GLU A 85 9.25 40.50 24.16
CA GLU A 85 9.07 41.51 25.20
C GLU A 85 7.99 42.51 24.75
N VAL A 86 7.12 42.94 25.67
CA VAL A 86 6.12 43.98 25.40
C VAL A 86 6.40 45.18 26.30
N ARG A 87 6.38 46.39 25.73
CA ARG A 87 6.55 47.64 26.49
C ARG A 87 5.32 48.54 26.35
N ASP A 88 5.05 49.33 27.36
CA ASP A 88 4.05 50.39 27.30
C ASP A 88 4.58 51.68 26.65
N ALA A 89 3.73 52.70 26.54
CA ALA A 89 4.09 54.00 25.99
C ALA A 89 5.22 54.73 26.74
N SER A 90 5.48 54.39 28.02
CA SER A 90 6.58 54.95 28.81
C SER A 90 7.91 54.21 28.57
N GLY A 91 7.87 53.09 27.85
CA GLY A 91 9.00 52.18 27.65
C GLY A 91 9.19 51.17 28.78
N ALA A 92 8.25 51.08 29.74
CA ALA A 92 8.31 50.10 30.80
C ALA A 92 7.91 48.72 30.28
N VAL A 93 8.65 47.70 30.69
CA VAL A 93 8.42 46.31 30.29
C VAL A 93 7.23 45.74 31.05
N LEU A 94 6.25 45.20 30.35
CA LEU A 94 5.13 44.49 30.97
C LEU A 94 5.62 43.13 31.48
N PRO A 95 5.25 42.71 32.70
CA PRO A 95 5.53 41.35 33.15
C PRO A 95 4.68 40.33 32.41
N GLU A 96 5.16 39.09 32.36
CA GLU A 96 4.39 37.97 31.81
C GLU A 96 3.28 37.55 32.81
N GLY A 97 2.05 37.39 32.33
CA GLY A 97 0.89 37.09 33.15
C GLY A 97 -0.43 37.22 32.39
N ASP A 98 -1.53 36.86 33.04
CA ASP A 98 -2.90 36.87 32.50
C ASP A 98 -3.79 37.98 33.10
N THR A 99 -3.22 38.88 33.90
CA THR A 99 -3.93 39.96 34.59
C THR A 99 -3.78 41.30 33.85
N PRO A 100 -4.65 42.30 34.11
CA PRO A 100 -4.47 43.63 33.53
C PRO A 100 -3.09 44.23 33.82
N GLY A 101 -2.42 44.76 32.79
CA GLY A 101 -1.06 45.28 32.87
C GLY A 101 0.05 44.25 32.61
N THR A 102 -0.29 43.10 32.02
CA THR A 102 0.65 42.01 31.72
C THR A 102 0.52 41.53 30.27
N TYR A 103 1.37 40.61 29.83
CA TYR A 103 1.22 39.95 28.53
C TYR A 103 1.37 38.42 28.63
N THR A 104 0.70 37.69 27.75
CA THR A 104 0.88 36.25 27.55
C THR A 104 1.32 35.93 26.12
N THR A 105 1.98 34.79 25.95
CA THR A 105 2.30 34.26 24.62
C THR A 105 1.82 32.82 24.50
N PHE A 106 1.28 32.47 23.33
CA PHE A 106 0.84 31.11 23.04
C PHE A 106 0.90 30.83 21.54
N LYS A 107 0.86 29.55 21.17
CA LYS A 107 0.87 29.12 19.77
C LYS A 107 -0.43 28.42 19.41
N GLU A 108 -0.93 28.69 18.22
CA GLU A 108 -2.05 27.96 17.62
C GLU A 108 -1.72 27.68 16.14
N GLY A 109 -1.54 26.41 15.79
CA GLY A 109 -1.04 26.03 14.47
C GLY A 109 0.32 26.69 14.19
N ASP A 110 0.42 27.37 13.04
CA ASP A 110 1.62 28.08 12.60
C ASP A 110 1.69 29.53 13.10
N LEU A 111 0.76 29.96 13.95
CA LEU A 111 0.72 31.33 14.47
C LEU A 111 1.28 31.39 15.90
N GLN A 112 2.12 32.38 16.15
CA GLN A 112 2.54 32.79 17.47
C GLN A 112 1.76 34.04 17.87
N TYR A 113 1.08 33.98 19.02
CA TYR A 113 0.32 35.09 19.57
C TYR A 113 1.12 35.78 20.67
N ILE A 114 1.06 37.11 20.68
CA ILE A 114 1.46 37.96 21.80
C ILE A 114 0.23 38.73 22.24
N GLN A 115 -0.36 38.35 23.37
CA GLN A 115 -1.58 38.95 23.90
C GLN A 115 -1.24 39.89 25.05
N VAL A 116 -1.61 41.16 24.93
CA VAL A 116 -1.51 42.16 26.00
C VAL A 116 -2.84 42.21 26.74
N ASN A 117 -2.80 42.04 28.05
CA ASN A 117 -3.96 42.02 28.93
C ASN A 117 -4.09 43.37 29.63
N PHE A 118 -5.26 43.99 29.58
CA PHE A 118 -5.54 45.30 30.15
C PHE A 118 -7.01 45.43 30.57
N ASP A 119 -7.42 46.60 31.06
CA ASP A 119 -8.82 46.95 31.27
C ASP A 119 -8.97 48.43 30.93
N LEU A 120 -9.32 48.70 29.67
CA LEU A 120 -9.37 50.05 29.10
C LEU A 120 -10.78 50.31 28.57
N THR A 121 -11.26 51.54 28.75
CA THR A 121 -12.58 51.96 28.26
C THR A 121 -12.44 53.35 27.64
N ASP A 122 -12.93 53.51 26.41
CA ASP A 122 -12.99 54.80 25.69
C ASP A 122 -11.67 55.57 25.68
N THR A 123 -10.57 54.88 25.38
CA THR A 123 -9.22 55.46 25.45
C THR A 123 -8.29 54.92 24.36
N SER A 124 -7.18 55.61 24.16
CA SER A 124 -6.09 55.18 23.29
C SER A 124 -4.93 54.62 24.11
N ALA A 125 -4.30 53.58 23.60
CA ALA A 125 -3.12 52.97 24.22
C ALA A 125 -2.07 52.64 23.15
N THR A 126 -0.80 52.69 23.55
CA THR A 126 0.32 52.34 22.68
C THR A 126 1.17 51.28 23.34
N TRP A 127 1.51 50.25 22.58
CA TRP A 127 2.42 49.19 23.00
C TRP A 127 3.53 49.00 21.97
N VAL A 128 4.69 48.55 22.46
CA VAL A 128 5.83 48.15 21.64
C VAL A 128 6.00 46.65 21.77
N PHE A 129 5.87 45.92 20.66
CA PHE A 129 6.15 44.50 20.58
C PHE A 129 7.59 44.31 20.09
N HIS A 130 8.46 43.80 20.96
CA HIS A 130 9.85 43.49 20.65
C HIS A 130 10.05 41.98 20.55
N TYR A 131 10.67 41.51 19.48
CA TYR A 131 11.02 40.09 19.34
C TYR A 131 12.11 39.88 18.28
N ARG A 132 12.75 38.71 18.32
CA ARG A 132 13.72 38.24 17.34
C ARG A 132 13.11 37.17 16.44
N ALA A 133 12.93 37.45 15.16
CA ALA A 133 12.55 36.46 14.16
C ALA A 133 13.79 35.76 13.59
N LYS A 134 13.78 34.42 13.56
CA LYS A 134 14.96 33.61 13.19
C LYS A 134 14.94 33.18 11.72
N ALA A 135 16.10 33.26 11.06
CA ALA A 135 16.30 32.73 9.71
C ALA A 135 15.34 33.28 8.62
N VAL A 136 14.91 34.53 8.75
CA VAL A 136 13.90 35.19 7.89
C VAL A 136 14.43 35.47 6.47
N ILE A 137 15.75 35.68 6.33
CA ILE A 137 16.37 36.02 5.05
C ILE A 137 16.32 34.85 4.07
N GLN A 138 15.81 35.10 2.87
CA GLN A 138 15.83 34.18 1.73
C GLN A 138 17.09 34.43 0.90
N TYR A 139 17.77 33.35 0.51
CA TYR A 139 19.04 33.41 -0.19
C TYR A 139 18.89 32.86 -1.61
N PHE A 140 19.07 33.69 -2.65
CA PHE A 140 18.96 33.30 -4.07
C PHE A 140 20.27 33.51 -4.82
N ASP A 141 20.51 32.91 -5.98
CA ASP A 141 21.83 32.99 -6.64
C ASP A 141 22.30 34.42 -6.98
N VAL A 142 21.38 35.35 -7.26
CA VAL A 142 21.68 36.72 -7.74
C VAL A 142 21.69 37.77 -6.61
N GLY A 143 20.93 37.54 -5.55
CA GLY A 143 20.75 38.47 -4.44
C GLY A 143 19.99 37.81 -3.29
N ASP A 144 19.99 38.45 -2.13
CA ASP A 144 19.27 37.98 -0.95
C ASP A 144 18.08 38.89 -0.68
N GLU A 145 17.02 38.37 -0.08
CA GLU A 145 15.78 39.13 0.14
C GLU A 145 15.21 38.92 1.53
N LEU A 146 14.74 40.01 2.14
CA LEU A 146 13.85 40.01 3.28
C LEU A 146 12.42 40.16 2.78
N ARG A 147 11.57 39.17 3.04
CA ARG A 147 10.12 39.27 2.87
C ARG A 147 9.46 39.34 4.24
N TRP A 148 8.68 40.39 4.49
CA TRP A 148 8.01 40.60 5.77
C TRP A 148 6.53 40.91 5.59
N TYR A 149 5.69 40.18 6.32
CA TYR A 149 4.24 40.39 6.36
C TYR A 149 3.94 41.28 7.57
N VAL A 150 3.71 42.57 7.34
CA VAL A 150 3.41 43.52 8.43
C VAL A 150 2.05 43.18 9.03
N PHE A 151 1.04 43.05 8.17
CA PHE A 151 -0.25 42.46 8.51
C PHE A 151 -0.92 41.87 7.27
N ASP A 152 -1.88 40.98 7.48
CA ASP A 152 -2.63 40.28 6.43
C ASP A 152 -4.12 40.61 6.49
N ALA A 153 -4.87 40.08 5.53
CA ALA A 153 -6.31 40.26 5.34
C ALA A 153 -7.18 39.58 6.42
N GLU A 154 -6.69 39.50 7.66
CA GLU A 154 -7.40 38.98 8.83
C GLU A 154 -7.75 40.09 9.84
N THR A 155 -7.05 41.23 9.80
CA THR A 155 -7.28 42.33 10.75
C THR A 155 -8.64 42.98 10.48
N PRO A 156 -9.61 42.94 11.41
CA PRO A 156 -11.00 43.32 11.14
C PRO A 156 -11.27 44.82 11.25
N VAL A 157 -10.24 45.65 11.41
CA VAL A 157 -10.34 47.09 11.67
C VAL A 157 -9.51 47.91 10.69
N THR A 158 -9.84 49.20 10.58
CA THR A 158 -9.07 50.15 9.78
C THR A 158 -7.71 50.43 10.41
N ILE A 159 -6.70 50.65 9.57
CA ILE A 159 -5.37 51.10 9.99
C ILE A 159 -5.12 52.50 9.40
N GLY A 160 -4.95 53.50 10.27
CA GLY A 160 -4.78 54.91 9.87
C GLY A 160 -3.51 55.14 9.06
N ALA A 161 -2.36 54.78 9.63
CA ALA A 161 -1.07 54.84 8.94
C ALA A 161 -0.15 53.68 9.32
N VAL A 162 0.58 53.15 8.34
CA VAL A 162 1.66 52.17 8.57
C VAL A 162 2.96 52.70 8.03
N LYS A 163 4.04 52.47 8.78
CA LYS A 163 5.42 52.69 8.35
C LYS A 163 6.24 51.46 8.71
N ALA A 164 6.87 50.84 7.72
CA ALA A 164 7.80 49.74 7.94
C ALA A 164 9.21 50.18 7.49
N THR A 165 10.18 50.09 8.39
CA THR A 165 11.56 50.49 8.17
C THR A 165 12.46 49.27 8.23
N VAL A 166 13.10 48.91 7.13
CA VAL A 166 14.11 47.84 7.05
C VAL A 166 15.50 48.46 7.16
N LYS A 167 16.30 47.97 8.09
CA LYS A 167 17.72 48.30 8.25
C LYS A 167 18.56 47.05 7.99
N LEU A 168 19.44 47.13 6.99
CA LEU A 168 20.40 46.09 6.65
C LEU A 168 21.72 46.31 7.40
N PRO A 169 22.48 45.24 7.69
CA PRO A 169 23.83 45.39 8.24
C PRO A 169 24.79 45.98 7.20
N GLY A 170 25.85 46.63 7.68
CA GLY A 170 26.86 47.24 6.80
C GLY A 170 26.36 48.46 6.02
N SER A 171 27.00 48.76 4.89
CA SER A 171 26.68 49.92 4.04
C SER A 171 26.34 49.45 2.62
N VAL A 172 25.04 49.40 2.33
CA VAL A 172 24.49 49.03 1.02
C VAL A 172 23.94 50.30 0.36
N PRO A 173 24.48 50.73 -0.79
CA PRO A 173 23.93 51.86 -1.54
C PRO A 173 22.49 51.59 -1.97
N SER A 174 21.65 52.62 -1.93
CA SER A 174 20.23 52.52 -2.29
C SER A 174 20.00 52.00 -3.71
N GLU A 175 20.91 52.29 -4.64
CA GLU A 175 20.85 51.84 -6.04
C GLU A 175 21.03 50.32 -6.21
N GLN A 176 21.61 49.65 -5.20
CA GLN A 176 21.84 48.21 -5.21
C GLN A 176 20.76 47.43 -4.44
N MET A 177 19.82 48.14 -3.81
CA MET A 177 18.68 47.54 -3.13
C MET A 177 17.48 47.50 -4.06
N THR A 178 16.72 46.43 -4.00
CA THR A 178 15.44 46.28 -4.70
C THR A 178 14.30 46.32 -3.70
N GLN A 179 13.12 46.73 -4.17
CA GLN A 179 11.94 46.88 -3.34
C GLN A 179 10.71 46.29 -4.03
N ALA A 180 9.83 45.72 -3.24
CA ALA A 180 8.46 45.42 -3.64
C ALA A 180 7.54 45.66 -2.45
N VAL A 181 6.34 46.14 -2.71
CA VAL A 181 5.27 46.28 -1.71
C VAL A 181 3.98 45.77 -2.34
N GLN A 182 3.23 44.99 -1.58
CA GLN A 182 1.86 44.65 -1.93
C GLN A 182 0.96 45.18 -0.84
N ALA A 183 0.04 46.05 -1.24
CA ALA A 183 -1.06 46.53 -0.43
C ALA A 183 -2.38 46.11 -1.10
N GLY A 184 -3.46 46.04 -0.31
CA GLY A 184 -4.79 45.74 -0.85
C GLY A 184 -5.31 46.76 -1.86
N TYR A 185 -6.40 46.42 -2.53
CA TYR A 185 -7.00 47.26 -3.56
C TYR A 185 -7.36 48.65 -3.02
N GLY A 186 -6.91 49.69 -3.71
CA GLY A 186 -7.20 51.09 -3.35
C GLY A 186 -6.29 51.68 -2.27
N VAL A 187 -5.29 50.94 -1.78
CA VAL A 187 -4.28 51.46 -0.84
C VAL A 187 -3.05 51.94 -1.62
N GLU A 188 -2.77 53.24 -1.54
CA GLU A 188 -1.53 53.81 -2.09
C GLU A 188 -0.38 53.57 -1.11
N ALA A 189 0.67 52.88 -1.58
CA ALA A 189 1.89 52.67 -0.83
C ALA A 189 3.05 53.45 -1.47
N SER A 190 3.89 54.04 -0.63
CA SER A 190 5.13 54.71 -1.04
C SER A 190 6.33 53.99 -0.46
N VAL A 191 7.44 53.99 -1.20
CA VAL A 191 8.69 53.38 -0.76
C VAL A 191 9.84 54.34 -1.04
N SER A 192 10.74 54.49 -0.08
CA SER A 192 11.90 55.36 -0.17
C SER A 192 13.11 54.76 0.52
N SER A 193 14.31 55.16 0.08
CA SER A 193 15.57 54.82 0.77
C SER A 193 16.22 56.11 1.28
N PRO A 194 15.92 56.53 2.53
CA PRO A 194 16.38 57.82 3.06
C PRO A 194 17.88 57.83 3.39
N ALA A 195 18.50 56.66 3.53
CA ALA A 195 19.91 56.48 3.82
C ALA A 195 20.39 55.13 3.28
N ALA A 196 21.71 54.96 3.17
CA ALA A 196 22.32 53.66 2.87
C ALA A 196 21.83 52.58 3.86
N SER A 197 21.65 51.36 3.35
CA SER A 197 21.14 50.21 4.11
C SER A 197 19.74 50.38 4.72
N THR A 198 19.00 51.45 4.38
CA THR A 198 17.69 51.74 4.97
C THR A 198 16.63 51.84 3.88
N MET A 199 15.56 51.05 4.01
CA MET A 199 14.36 51.11 3.18
C MET A 199 13.15 51.42 4.06
N VAL A 200 12.29 52.34 3.61
CA VAL A 200 11.09 52.76 4.32
C VAL A 200 9.88 52.61 3.41
N TYR A 201 8.90 51.85 3.88
CA TYR A 201 7.61 51.57 3.24
C TYR A 201 6.51 52.26 4.02
N GLN A 202 5.61 52.98 3.36
CA GLN A 202 4.53 53.71 4.02
C GLN A 202 3.21 53.55 3.27
N ALA A 203 2.11 53.44 4.01
CA ALA A 203 0.75 53.51 3.47
C ALA A 203 -0.20 54.14 4.49
N SER A 204 -1.35 54.61 4.05
CA SER A 204 -2.35 55.27 4.91
C SER A 204 -3.76 54.96 4.46
N ASN A 205 -4.73 55.18 5.33
CA ASN A 205 -6.16 54.93 5.10
C ASN A 205 -6.45 53.50 4.66
N ILE A 206 -5.92 52.52 5.41
CA ILE A 206 -5.95 51.11 5.04
C ILE A 206 -7.27 50.50 5.53
N PRO A 207 -8.12 49.97 4.62
CA PRO A 207 -9.39 49.37 4.99
C PRO A 207 -9.23 48.08 5.83
N PRO A 208 -10.27 47.66 6.56
CA PRO A 208 -10.32 46.34 7.20
C PRO A 208 -10.06 45.21 6.21
N TYR A 209 -9.52 44.08 6.69
CA TYR A 209 -9.23 42.88 5.90
C TYR A 209 -8.31 43.15 4.69
N THR A 210 -7.39 44.10 4.85
CA THR A 210 -6.37 44.42 3.85
C THR A 210 -5.02 43.86 4.26
N ASN A 211 -4.28 43.31 3.30
CA ASN A 211 -2.90 42.88 3.52
C ASN A 211 -1.89 43.97 3.20
N PHE A 212 -0.77 43.97 3.92
CA PHE A 212 0.39 44.81 3.66
C PHE A 212 1.67 44.02 3.95
N TRP A 213 2.40 43.68 2.89
CA TRP A 213 3.68 42.99 2.99
C TRP A 213 4.72 43.61 2.08
N ILE A 214 5.98 43.50 2.50
CA ILE A 214 7.12 44.18 1.90
C ILE A 214 8.21 43.18 1.52
N VAL A 215 8.97 43.53 0.49
CA VAL A 215 10.18 42.83 0.07
C VAL A 215 11.30 43.84 -0.06
N THR A 216 12.39 43.62 0.66
CA THR A 216 13.65 44.35 0.47
C THR A 216 14.69 43.37 -0.02
N GLY A 217 15.09 43.49 -1.29
CA GLY A 217 16.20 42.74 -1.86
C GLY A 217 17.50 43.53 -1.79
N PHE A 218 18.61 42.83 -1.65
CA PHE A 218 19.93 43.41 -1.50
C PHE A 218 21.03 42.49 -2.08
N PRO A 219 22.23 43.01 -2.33
CA PRO A 219 23.33 42.24 -2.89
C PRO A 219 23.72 41.04 -2.02
N LYS A 220 24.36 40.07 -2.65
CA LYS A 220 24.95 38.93 -1.95
C LYS A 220 25.94 39.33 -0.87
N ASP A 221 26.04 38.46 0.13
CA ASP A 221 27.03 38.50 1.21
C ASP A 221 26.91 39.68 2.19
N VAL A 222 25.91 40.55 2.03
CA VAL A 222 25.51 41.55 3.03
C VAL A 222 25.09 40.83 4.32
N VAL A 223 24.34 39.74 4.19
CA VAL A 223 23.95 38.85 5.28
C VAL A 223 24.62 37.50 5.06
N LYS A 224 25.32 36.99 6.08
CA LYS A 224 26.02 35.71 6.00
C LYS A 224 25.05 34.55 6.17
N PHE A 225 25.04 33.64 5.20
CA PHE A 225 24.25 32.42 5.26
C PHE A 225 24.60 31.59 6.50
N ALA A 226 23.58 31.22 7.27
CA ALA A 226 23.69 30.32 8.41
C ALA A 226 22.92 29.02 8.15
N TRP A 227 23.56 27.89 8.48
CA TRP A 227 22.90 26.59 8.50
C TRP A 227 22.05 26.47 9.78
N THR A 228 20.73 26.42 9.62
CA THR A 228 19.80 26.05 10.69
C THR A 228 19.41 24.58 10.57
N PRO A 229 18.99 23.91 11.66
CA PRO A 229 18.49 22.54 11.62
C PRO A 229 17.38 22.34 10.57
N THR A 230 16.46 23.31 10.46
CA THR A 230 15.37 23.32 9.48
C THR A 230 15.89 23.31 8.05
N ARG A 231 16.83 24.21 7.73
CA ARG A 231 17.45 24.29 6.39
C ARG A 231 18.25 23.04 6.05
N LEU A 232 18.96 22.47 7.03
CA LEU A 232 19.70 21.22 6.86
C LEU A 232 18.75 20.05 6.58
N ALA A 233 17.66 19.94 7.33
CA ALA A 233 16.63 18.92 7.14
C ALA A 233 15.98 19.03 5.75
N ALA A 234 15.55 20.24 5.38
CA ALA A 234 14.96 20.52 4.06
C ALA A 234 15.91 20.17 2.90
N PHE A 235 17.22 20.32 3.10
CA PHE A 235 18.24 19.95 2.10
C PHE A 235 18.54 18.45 2.04
N LEU A 236 18.63 17.77 3.19
CA LEU A 236 19.08 16.37 3.28
C LEU A 236 17.94 15.37 3.14
N ILE A 237 16.79 15.58 3.78
CA ILE A 237 15.71 14.58 3.87
C ILE A 237 15.21 14.16 2.47
N PRO A 238 14.93 15.09 1.53
CA PRO A 238 14.53 14.69 0.18
C PRO A 238 15.61 13.87 -0.54
N LYS A 239 16.89 14.26 -0.42
CA LYS A 239 18.01 13.55 -1.05
C LYS A 239 18.19 12.15 -0.50
N ILE A 240 18.06 11.99 0.82
CA ILE A 240 18.08 10.68 1.47
C ILE A 240 16.89 9.84 0.97
N GLY A 241 15.71 10.44 0.83
CA GLY A 241 14.54 9.79 0.22
C GLY A 241 14.83 9.24 -1.17
N PHE A 242 15.51 10.00 -2.04
CA PHE A 242 15.90 9.53 -3.37
C PHE A 242 17.05 8.50 -3.38
N LEU A 243 18.00 8.62 -2.44
CA LEU A 243 19.13 7.70 -2.34
C LEU A 243 18.76 6.34 -1.72
N LEU A 244 17.75 6.31 -0.85
CA LEU A 244 17.30 5.09 -0.15
C LEU A 244 16.97 3.93 -1.11
N PRO A 245 16.09 4.10 -2.11
CA PRO A 245 15.80 3.05 -3.09
C PRO A 245 17.04 2.54 -3.82
N ILE A 246 17.96 3.44 -4.18
CA ILE A 246 19.19 3.09 -4.89
C ILE A 246 20.09 2.25 -3.98
N ALA A 247 20.26 2.65 -2.72
CA ALA A 247 21.04 1.92 -1.73
C ALA A 247 20.45 0.52 -1.46
N PHE A 248 19.13 0.42 -1.30
CA PHE A 248 18.44 -0.86 -1.12
C PHE A 248 18.55 -1.74 -2.35
N LEU A 249 18.41 -1.19 -3.56
CA LEU A 249 18.57 -1.93 -4.80
C LEU A 249 19.99 -2.48 -4.96
N LEU A 250 21.02 -1.64 -4.78
CA LEU A 250 22.41 -2.06 -4.86
C LEU A 250 22.75 -3.08 -3.78
N GLY A 251 22.27 -2.86 -2.56
CA GLY A 251 22.40 -3.80 -1.44
C GLY A 251 21.78 -5.16 -1.76
N MET A 252 20.54 -5.17 -2.25
CA MET A 252 19.84 -6.40 -2.65
C MET A 252 20.51 -7.09 -3.83
N ILE A 253 21.00 -6.37 -4.83
CA ILE A 253 21.78 -6.95 -5.93
C ILE A 253 23.07 -7.59 -5.43
N LEU A 254 23.79 -6.93 -4.51
CA LEU A 254 25.02 -7.48 -3.94
C LEU A 254 24.75 -8.74 -3.11
N ILE A 255 23.71 -8.71 -2.28
CA ILE A 255 23.30 -9.85 -1.46
C ILE A 255 22.84 -11.00 -2.36
N TRP A 256 22.02 -10.73 -3.36
CA TRP A 256 21.57 -11.73 -4.33
C TRP A 256 22.75 -12.33 -5.10
N ARG A 257 23.71 -11.52 -5.55
CA ARG A 257 24.94 -12.03 -6.20
C ARG A 257 25.77 -12.95 -5.32
N ARG A 258 25.80 -12.71 -4.00
CA ARG A 258 26.60 -13.50 -3.04
C ARG A 258 25.86 -14.72 -2.48
N ARG A 259 24.54 -14.65 -2.32
CA ARG A 259 23.74 -15.66 -1.60
C ARG A 259 22.56 -16.22 -2.40
N GLY A 260 22.10 -15.54 -3.44
CA GLY A 260 20.94 -15.95 -4.25
C GLY A 260 21.30 -16.53 -5.61
N ARG A 261 22.56 -16.45 -6.06
CA ARG A 261 23.02 -17.13 -7.28
C ARG A 261 23.43 -18.56 -6.95
N ASP A 262 22.83 -19.50 -7.67
CA ASP A 262 23.32 -20.87 -7.72
C ASP A 262 24.76 -20.87 -8.26
N GLU A 263 25.63 -21.72 -7.71
CA GLU A 263 26.98 -21.87 -8.23
C GLU A 263 26.92 -22.24 -9.71
N PRO A 264 27.76 -21.63 -10.59
CA PRO A 264 27.84 -22.04 -11.98
C PRO A 264 28.37 -23.47 -12.05
N GLY A 265 27.46 -24.43 -12.01
CA GLY A 265 27.78 -25.84 -12.18
C GLY A 265 28.38 -26.11 -13.56
N THR A 266 28.98 -27.27 -13.71
CA THR A 266 29.49 -27.82 -14.97
C THR A 266 28.41 -27.82 -16.06
N VAL A 267 28.82 -27.67 -17.31
CA VAL A 267 27.94 -27.79 -18.49
C VAL A 267 27.52 -29.26 -18.60
N PHE A 268 26.23 -29.55 -18.53
CA PHE A 268 25.67 -30.89 -18.77
C PHE A 268 25.08 -30.98 -20.18
N ALA A 269 24.88 -32.20 -20.68
CA ALA A 269 24.20 -32.44 -21.94
C ALA A 269 22.80 -31.80 -21.93
N THR A 270 22.40 -31.18 -23.04
CA THR A 270 21.10 -30.49 -23.16
C THR A 270 19.91 -31.45 -23.08
N TYR A 271 20.15 -32.74 -23.33
CA TYR A 271 19.15 -33.82 -23.32
C TYR A 271 19.74 -35.05 -22.63
N VAL A 272 18.94 -35.68 -21.77
CA VAL A 272 19.22 -36.98 -21.17
C VAL A 272 17.96 -37.81 -21.36
N SER A 273 18.07 -39.02 -21.92
CA SER A 273 16.93 -39.88 -22.24
C SER A 273 16.43 -40.72 -21.05
N GLU A 274 17.26 -40.88 -20.03
CA GLU A 274 16.93 -41.63 -18.82
C GLU A 274 16.89 -40.73 -17.57
N PRO A 275 16.10 -41.10 -16.54
CA PRO A 275 16.10 -40.38 -15.27
C PRO A 275 17.52 -40.31 -14.69
N PRO A 276 18.07 -39.12 -14.42
CA PRO A 276 19.46 -38.95 -14.03
C PRO A 276 19.79 -39.48 -12.63
N SER A 277 18.77 -39.63 -11.78
CA SER A 277 18.90 -40.20 -10.44
C SER A 277 17.59 -40.88 -10.01
N SER A 278 17.64 -41.65 -8.93
CA SER A 278 16.49 -42.38 -8.38
C SER A 278 15.53 -41.50 -7.58
N LEU A 279 15.49 -40.19 -7.83
CA LEU A 279 14.57 -39.29 -7.14
C LEU A 279 13.16 -39.54 -7.63
N SER A 280 12.22 -39.59 -6.71
CA SER A 280 10.81 -39.72 -7.05
C SER A 280 10.32 -38.47 -7.79
N PRO A 281 9.28 -38.61 -8.63
CA PRO A 281 8.78 -37.52 -9.48
C PRO A 281 8.44 -36.24 -8.72
N GLY A 282 7.82 -36.35 -7.55
CA GLY A 282 7.49 -35.19 -6.71
C GLY A 282 8.71 -34.43 -6.19
N LEU A 283 9.80 -35.13 -5.84
CA LEU A 283 11.06 -34.50 -5.43
C LEU A 283 11.81 -33.90 -6.61
N ALA A 284 11.79 -34.57 -7.77
CA ALA A 284 12.42 -34.09 -9.00
C ALA A 284 11.75 -32.80 -9.50
N GLY A 285 10.40 -32.74 -9.46
CA GLY A 285 9.63 -31.52 -9.76
C GLY A 285 10.00 -30.37 -8.82
N ALA A 286 9.97 -30.64 -7.51
CA ALA A 286 10.33 -29.66 -6.48
C ALA A 286 11.76 -29.12 -6.60
N LEU A 287 12.71 -29.96 -7.02
CA LEU A 287 14.09 -29.55 -7.27
C LEU A 287 14.18 -28.62 -8.49
N LEU A 288 13.39 -28.89 -9.53
CA LEU A 288 13.47 -28.20 -10.81
C LEU A 288 13.02 -26.74 -10.72
N ASP A 289 11.90 -26.45 -10.06
CA ASP A 289 11.30 -25.10 -10.00
C ASP A 289 11.27 -24.47 -8.60
N GLU A 290 11.81 -25.16 -7.58
CA GLU A 290 11.86 -24.74 -6.17
C GLU A 290 10.49 -24.48 -5.55
N LYS A 291 9.43 -24.99 -6.17
CA LYS A 291 8.05 -24.90 -5.70
C LYS A 291 7.49 -26.30 -5.58
N VAL A 292 6.50 -26.44 -4.71
CA VAL A 292 5.77 -27.70 -4.56
C VAL A 292 4.32 -27.30 -4.64
N ASP A 293 3.74 -27.58 -5.79
CA ASP A 293 2.35 -27.33 -6.10
C ASP A 293 1.59 -28.67 -6.13
N THR A 294 0.33 -28.64 -6.53
CA THR A 294 -0.51 -29.85 -6.59
C THR A 294 0.00 -30.85 -7.63
N LYS A 295 0.73 -30.40 -8.66
CA LYS A 295 1.26 -31.27 -9.72
C LYS A 295 2.29 -32.27 -9.16
N GLU A 296 3.14 -31.89 -8.19
CA GLU A 296 4.06 -32.82 -7.52
C GLU A 296 3.31 -33.89 -6.74
N VAL A 297 2.17 -33.52 -6.12
CA VAL A 297 1.31 -34.47 -5.39
C VAL A 297 0.65 -35.45 -6.36
N ILE A 298 0.09 -34.96 -7.47
CA ILE A 298 -0.53 -35.80 -8.50
C ILE A 298 0.50 -36.73 -9.14
N ALA A 299 1.69 -36.21 -9.49
CA ALA A 299 2.80 -37.02 -10.02
C ALA A 299 3.17 -38.17 -9.06
N THR A 300 3.11 -37.92 -7.76
CA THR A 300 3.35 -38.94 -6.73
C THR A 300 2.24 -39.98 -6.69
N ILE A 301 0.96 -39.57 -6.80
CA ILE A 301 -0.18 -40.50 -6.88
C ILE A 301 -0.04 -41.41 -8.12
N VAL A 302 0.34 -40.84 -9.27
CA VAL A 302 0.55 -41.61 -10.51
C VAL A 302 1.75 -42.56 -10.38
N ASP A 303 2.86 -42.16 -9.75
CA ASP A 303 3.98 -43.08 -9.51
C ASP A 303 3.60 -44.22 -8.55
N LEU A 304 2.83 -43.94 -7.50
CA LEU A 304 2.30 -44.96 -6.60
C LEU A 304 1.38 -45.94 -7.34
N ALA A 305 0.57 -45.45 -8.29
CA ALA A 305 -0.27 -46.29 -9.14
C ALA A 305 0.57 -47.21 -10.01
N ARG A 306 1.58 -46.66 -10.69
CA ARG A 306 2.54 -47.41 -11.51
C ARG A 306 3.30 -48.48 -10.72
N ARG A 307 3.62 -48.23 -9.45
CA ARG A 307 4.26 -49.20 -8.54
C ARG A 307 3.28 -50.24 -7.95
N GLY A 308 1.99 -50.11 -8.28
CA GLY A 308 0.93 -51.03 -7.88
C GLY A 308 0.46 -50.86 -6.43
N TYR A 309 0.65 -49.68 -5.82
CA TYR A 309 0.09 -49.38 -4.49
C TYR A 309 -1.39 -49.04 -4.56
N LEU A 310 -1.82 -48.45 -5.68
CA LEU A 310 -3.19 -48.05 -5.91
C LEU A 310 -3.61 -48.25 -7.38
N GLU A 311 -4.91 -48.40 -7.60
CA GLU A 311 -5.54 -48.38 -8.91
C GLU A 311 -6.43 -47.15 -9.03
N ILE A 312 -6.50 -46.58 -10.24
CA ILE A 312 -7.29 -45.40 -10.56
C ILE A 312 -8.40 -45.82 -11.52
N THR A 313 -9.64 -45.77 -11.05
CA THR A 313 -10.82 -46.13 -11.83
C THR A 313 -11.69 -44.90 -12.03
N ASP A 314 -11.89 -44.50 -13.28
CA ASP A 314 -12.80 -43.41 -13.61
C ASP A 314 -14.21 -43.93 -13.85
N THR A 315 -15.20 -43.26 -13.23
CA THR A 315 -16.62 -43.60 -13.40
C THR A 315 -17.32 -42.64 -14.35
N ASP A 316 -18.33 -43.17 -15.04
CA ASP A 316 -19.12 -42.39 -15.97
C ASP A 316 -20.13 -41.45 -15.28
N LYS A 317 -20.59 -40.43 -15.99
CA LYS A 317 -21.60 -39.49 -15.46
C LYS A 317 -22.93 -40.22 -15.24
N LYS A 318 -23.44 -40.26 -14.01
CA LYS A 318 -24.82 -40.67 -13.73
C LYS A 318 -25.82 -39.58 -14.17
N GLY A 319 -26.30 -39.65 -15.41
CA GLY A 319 -27.35 -38.78 -15.96
C GLY A 319 -26.90 -37.35 -16.35
N ALA A 320 -27.84 -36.52 -16.82
CA ALA A 320 -27.56 -35.18 -17.38
C ALA A 320 -26.93 -34.17 -16.37
N LEU A 321 -27.10 -34.40 -15.06
CA LEU A 321 -26.49 -33.62 -13.97
C LEU A 321 -25.38 -34.37 -13.19
N GLY A 322 -25.05 -35.60 -13.57
CA GLY A 322 -24.04 -36.40 -12.88
C GLY A 322 -22.62 -35.87 -13.09
N LYS A 323 -21.81 -35.83 -12.03
CA LYS A 323 -20.37 -35.57 -12.13
C LYS A 323 -19.62 -36.90 -12.20
N ALA A 324 -18.61 -36.96 -13.06
CA ALA A 324 -17.69 -38.09 -13.10
C ALA A 324 -16.90 -38.15 -11.77
N VAL A 325 -16.73 -39.35 -11.23
CA VAL A 325 -15.99 -39.56 -9.97
C VAL A 325 -14.83 -40.50 -10.26
N THR A 326 -13.64 -40.15 -9.78
CA THR A 326 -12.48 -41.04 -9.82
C THR A 326 -12.38 -41.76 -8.48
N ILE A 327 -12.15 -43.07 -8.56
CA ILE A 327 -12.03 -43.95 -7.41
C ILE A 327 -10.57 -44.40 -7.32
N PHE A 328 -9.99 -44.22 -6.14
CA PHE A 328 -8.67 -44.74 -5.81
C PHE A 328 -8.85 -45.97 -4.94
N THR A 329 -8.33 -47.11 -5.38
CA THR A 329 -8.39 -48.38 -4.63
C THR A 329 -7.00 -48.78 -4.20
N ARG A 330 -6.78 -49.00 -2.90
CA ARG A 330 -5.51 -49.47 -2.36
C ARG A 330 -5.32 -50.96 -2.67
N LYS A 331 -4.13 -51.32 -3.17
CA LYS A 331 -3.79 -52.72 -3.55
C LYS A 331 -2.71 -53.34 -2.67
N LYS A 332 -1.87 -52.53 -2.04
CA LYS A 332 -0.77 -52.98 -1.17
C LYS A 332 -0.77 -52.24 0.17
N PRO A 333 -0.21 -52.85 1.24
CA PRO A 333 0.12 -52.13 2.48
C PRO A 333 1.07 -50.96 2.19
N LEU A 334 1.02 -49.92 3.03
CA LEU A 334 1.81 -48.70 2.86
C LEU A 334 3.11 -48.70 3.68
N ASP A 335 3.46 -49.81 4.33
CA ASP A 335 4.51 -49.89 5.36
C ASP A 335 5.94 -49.73 4.80
N ASP A 336 6.10 -49.94 3.50
CA ASP A 336 7.36 -49.82 2.76
C ASP A 336 7.57 -48.41 2.18
N LEU A 337 6.53 -47.57 2.13
CA LEU A 337 6.62 -46.17 1.72
C LEU A 337 7.31 -45.35 2.80
N LYS A 338 8.11 -44.37 2.38
CA LYS A 338 8.84 -43.47 3.30
C LYS A 338 8.59 -42.02 2.94
N GLY A 339 8.79 -41.16 3.93
CA GLY A 339 8.84 -39.71 3.72
C GLY A 339 7.53 -39.14 3.18
N PHE A 340 7.64 -38.28 2.17
CA PHE A 340 6.50 -37.57 1.59
C PHE A 340 5.55 -38.50 0.84
N GLU A 341 6.03 -39.60 0.23
CA GLU A 341 5.18 -40.57 -0.49
C GLU A 341 4.22 -41.26 0.47
N LEU A 342 4.72 -41.67 1.64
CA LEU A 342 3.89 -42.23 2.71
C LEU A 342 2.83 -41.22 3.15
N LYS A 343 3.22 -39.95 3.29
CA LYS A 343 2.32 -38.88 3.73
C LYS A 343 1.22 -38.59 2.71
N VAL A 344 1.54 -38.64 1.41
CA VAL A 344 0.54 -38.56 0.32
C VAL A 344 -0.41 -39.75 0.41
N ALA A 345 0.11 -40.97 0.53
CA ALA A 345 -0.73 -42.17 0.60
C ALA A 345 -1.64 -42.21 1.83
N GLN A 346 -1.13 -41.82 3.02
CA GLN A 346 -1.92 -41.71 4.26
C GLN A 346 -2.97 -40.59 4.20
N SER A 347 -2.68 -39.52 3.46
CA SER A 347 -3.64 -38.43 3.25
C SER A 347 -4.74 -38.81 2.24
N LEU A 348 -4.45 -39.77 1.36
CA LEU A 348 -5.41 -40.32 0.40
C LEU A 348 -6.30 -41.38 1.06
N PHE A 349 -5.71 -42.32 1.79
CA PHE A 349 -6.39 -43.41 2.49
C PHE A 349 -6.38 -43.17 4.01
N ASP A 350 -7.25 -42.28 4.48
CA ASP A 350 -7.37 -41.95 5.90
C ASP A 350 -8.07 -43.05 6.70
N GLY A 351 -8.18 -42.87 8.02
CA GLY A 351 -8.84 -43.86 8.90
C GLY A 351 -10.33 -44.09 8.61
N LYS A 352 -10.98 -43.24 7.82
CA LYS A 352 -12.38 -43.41 7.39
C LYS A 352 -12.49 -44.19 6.09
N HIS A 353 -11.47 -44.09 5.23
CA HIS A 353 -11.42 -44.72 3.92
C HIS A 353 -10.11 -45.51 3.72
N PRO A 354 -9.90 -46.62 4.46
CA PRO A 354 -8.62 -47.33 4.45
C PRO A 354 -8.32 -48.05 3.13
N ASP A 355 -9.34 -48.54 2.42
CA ASP A 355 -9.15 -49.39 1.23
C ASP A 355 -9.57 -48.72 -0.08
N GLN A 356 -10.54 -47.80 -0.04
CA GLN A 356 -11.05 -47.13 -1.22
C GLN A 356 -11.53 -45.72 -0.88
N VAL A 357 -11.11 -44.74 -1.68
CA VAL A 357 -11.50 -43.33 -1.53
C VAL A 357 -11.96 -42.76 -2.86
N THR A 358 -12.97 -41.89 -2.86
CA THR A 358 -13.45 -41.23 -4.07
C THR A 358 -13.06 -39.77 -4.13
N THR A 359 -13.06 -39.19 -5.33
CA THR A 359 -12.90 -37.75 -5.55
C THR A 359 -13.91 -36.91 -4.75
N THR A 360 -15.08 -37.45 -4.43
CA THR A 360 -16.10 -36.75 -3.61
C THR A 360 -15.67 -36.65 -2.15
N ASP A 361 -15.04 -37.69 -1.63
CA ASP A 361 -14.58 -37.76 -0.24
C ASP A 361 -13.33 -36.89 -0.01
N LEU A 362 -12.47 -36.78 -1.03
CA LEU A 362 -11.29 -35.91 -0.99
C LEU A 362 -11.63 -34.43 -1.10
N LYS A 363 -12.79 -34.12 -1.70
CA LYS A 363 -13.23 -32.74 -1.94
C LYS A 363 -13.40 -32.00 -0.62
N ASN A 364 -12.85 -30.79 -0.53
CA ASN A 364 -12.88 -29.96 0.68
C ASN A 364 -12.24 -30.59 1.93
N HIS A 365 -11.48 -31.68 1.80
CA HIS A 365 -10.79 -32.33 2.92
C HIS A 365 -9.28 -32.42 2.68
N PHE A 366 -8.89 -32.89 1.50
CA PHE A 366 -7.49 -33.12 1.15
C PHE A 366 -6.62 -31.85 1.20
N TYR A 367 -7.20 -30.67 0.92
CA TYR A 367 -6.48 -29.40 0.94
C TYR A 367 -5.78 -29.11 2.29
N THR A 368 -6.33 -29.62 3.40
CA THR A 368 -5.74 -29.45 4.75
C THR A 368 -4.43 -30.22 4.91
N HIS A 369 -4.25 -31.30 4.14
CA HIS A 369 -3.05 -32.13 4.14
C HIS A 369 -1.99 -31.68 3.14
N VAL A 370 -2.35 -30.85 2.15
CA VAL A 370 -1.42 -30.35 1.12
C VAL A 370 -0.22 -29.60 1.74
N GLN A 371 -0.45 -28.66 2.65
CA GLN A 371 0.66 -27.92 3.28
C GLN A 371 1.61 -28.82 4.08
N PRO A 372 1.12 -29.73 4.95
CA PRO A 372 1.96 -30.73 5.59
C PRO A 372 2.77 -31.62 4.63
N ILE A 373 2.23 -31.96 3.45
CA ILE A 373 2.94 -32.72 2.42
C ILE A 373 4.05 -31.86 1.80
N VAL A 374 3.73 -30.61 1.43
CA VAL A 374 4.68 -29.64 0.89
C VAL A 374 5.86 -29.41 1.85
N ASP A 375 5.59 -29.26 3.14
CA ASP A 375 6.63 -29.08 4.16
C ASP A 375 7.54 -30.31 4.30
N GLN A 376 6.97 -31.51 4.13
CA GLN A 376 7.73 -32.76 4.13
C GLN A 376 8.65 -32.87 2.90
N VAL A 377 8.13 -32.54 1.71
CA VAL A 377 8.90 -32.48 0.46
C VAL A 377 10.10 -31.54 0.63
N TYR A 378 9.87 -30.31 1.12
CA TYR A 378 10.96 -29.37 1.36
C TYR A 378 11.97 -29.91 2.38
N THR A 379 11.51 -30.58 3.44
CA THR A 379 12.40 -31.15 4.46
C THR A 379 13.29 -32.24 3.87
N GLU A 380 12.76 -33.08 2.99
CA GLU A 380 13.50 -34.16 2.34
C GLU A 380 14.51 -33.66 1.32
N VAL A 381 14.15 -32.73 0.43
CA VAL A 381 15.12 -32.14 -0.51
C VAL A 381 16.23 -31.36 0.21
N THR A 382 15.92 -30.76 1.37
CA THR A 382 16.93 -30.09 2.19
C THR A 382 17.84 -31.09 2.90
N THR A 383 17.28 -32.18 3.44
CA THR A 383 18.04 -33.25 4.15
C THR A 383 18.94 -34.03 3.17
N ALA A 384 18.47 -34.22 1.94
CA ALA A 384 19.26 -34.78 0.83
C ALA A 384 20.42 -33.87 0.39
N GLY A 385 20.53 -32.67 0.97
CA GLY A 385 21.57 -31.69 0.71
C GLY A 385 21.43 -31.03 -0.65
N MET A 386 20.21 -30.87 -1.18
CA MET A 386 19.96 -30.22 -2.46
C MET A 386 19.72 -28.71 -2.33
N PHE A 387 19.24 -28.27 -1.17
CA PHE A 387 19.09 -26.85 -0.82
C PHE A 387 19.92 -26.53 0.43
N GLN A 388 20.53 -25.34 0.49
CA GLN A 388 21.32 -24.91 1.66
C GLN A 388 20.46 -24.75 2.93
N GLY A 389 19.15 -24.57 2.74
CA GLY A 389 18.16 -24.53 3.80
C GLY A 389 16.76 -24.58 3.20
N ASN A 390 15.74 -24.69 4.06
CA ASN A 390 14.36 -24.81 3.59
C ASN A 390 13.93 -23.54 2.79
N PRO A 391 13.56 -23.68 1.50
CA PRO A 391 13.19 -22.54 0.64
C PRO A 391 12.02 -21.71 1.17
N LYS A 392 11.00 -22.34 1.78
CA LYS A 392 9.85 -21.67 2.39
C LYS A 392 10.28 -20.77 3.55
N LYS A 393 11.18 -21.26 4.42
CA LYS A 393 11.74 -20.47 5.54
C LYS A 393 12.68 -19.35 5.04
N ALA A 394 13.40 -19.56 3.94
CA ALA A 394 14.23 -18.51 3.34
C ALA A 394 13.38 -17.35 2.81
N ARG A 395 12.34 -17.64 2.02
CA ARG A 395 11.40 -16.62 1.51
C ARG A 395 10.73 -15.86 2.66
N ALA A 396 10.22 -16.59 3.67
CA ALA A 396 9.57 -15.99 4.84
C ALA A 396 10.48 -15.03 5.61
N ARG A 397 11.77 -15.37 5.78
CA ARG A 397 12.75 -14.48 6.42
C ARG A 397 12.93 -13.17 5.65
N TRP A 398 13.04 -13.23 4.33
CA TRP A 398 13.19 -12.02 3.50
C TRP A 398 11.94 -11.15 3.47
N PHE A 399 10.75 -11.74 3.45
CA PHE A 399 9.51 -11.00 3.67
C PHE A 399 9.49 -10.34 5.06
N GLY A 400 9.94 -11.05 6.10
CA GLY A 400 10.09 -10.53 7.46
C GLY A 400 11.07 -9.37 7.55
N TYR A 401 12.22 -9.43 6.86
CA TYR A 401 13.17 -8.32 6.80
C TYR A 401 12.59 -7.10 6.08
N GLY A 402 11.84 -7.30 4.99
CA GLY A 402 11.12 -6.20 4.33
C GLY A 402 10.08 -5.56 5.24
N PHE A 403 9.34 -6.37 6.01
CA PHE A 403 8.38 -5.86 7.01
C PHE A 403 9.08 -5.08 8.14
N LEU A 404 10.19 -5.61 8.68
CA LEU A 404 10.97 -4.91 9.69
C LEU A 404 11.50 -3.56 9.17
N ALA A 405 12.00 -3.53 7.93
CA ALA A 405 12.43 -2.30 7.28
C ALA A 405 11.27 -1.31 7.12
N ALA A 406 10.07 -1.79 6.77
CA ALA A 406 8.87 -0.96 6.67
C ALA A 406 8.48 -0.33 8.00
N VAL A 407 8.54 -1.09 9.10
CA VAL A 407 8.24 -0.58 10.45
C VAL A 407 9.25 0.50 10.85
N ILE A 408 10.54 0.27 10.62
CA ILE A 408 11.60 1.22 11.00
C ILE A 408 11.48 2.51 10.17
N LEU A 409 11.41 2.40 8.84
CA LEU A 409 11.35 3.55 7.95
C LEU A 409 10.02 4.31 8.08
N GLY A 410 8.91 3.59 8.25
CA GLY A 410 7.60 4.18 8.54
C GLY A 410 7.59 4.92 9.87
N GLY A 411 8.13 4.32 10.93
CA GLY A 411 8.27 4.97 12.23
C GLY A 411 9.11 6.24 12.16
N LEU A 412 10.25 6.21 11.44
CA LEU A 412 11.07 7.40 11.23
C LEU A 412 10.32 8.49 10.46
N THR A 413 9.53 8.11 9.45
CA THR A 413 8.68 9.06 8.70
C THR A 413 7.65 9.73 9.60
N VAL A 414 6.99 8.97 10.47
CA VAL A 414 6.02 9.52 11.43
C VAL A 414 6.70 10.50 12.39
N ILE A 415 7.89 10.17 12.90
CA ILE A 415 8.67 11.08 13.75
C ILE A 415 9.00 12.38 13.00
N MET A 416 9.43 12.29 11.73
CA MET A 416 9.73 13.47 10.91
C MET A 416 8.49 14.33 10.62
N ALA A 417 7.33 13.70 10.38
CA ALA A 417 6.07 14.41 10.18
C ALA A 417 5.58 15.09 11.46
N MET A 418 5.70 14.43 12.62
CA MET A 418 5.34 15.02 13.93
C MET A 418 6.26 16.17 14.34
N ALA A 419 7.52 16.16 13.88
CA ALA A 419 8.48 17.24 14.08
C ALA A 419 8.40 18.32 12.98
N ASP A 420 7.39 18.25 12.11
CA ASP A 420 7.14 19.15 10.97
C ASP A 420 8.39 19.41 10.10
N LEU A 421 9.18 18.34 9.88
CA LEU A 421 10.40 18.45 9.10
C LEU A 421 10.09 18.49 7.61
N THR A 422 10.43 19.62 7.00
CA THR A 422 10.27 19.83 5.54
C THR A 422 10.83 18.65 4.74
N GLY A 423 10.04 18.13 3.80
CA GLY A 423 10.48 17.07 2.88
C GLY A 423 10.25 15.63 3.36
N TRP A 424 9.61 15.42 4.52
CA TRP A 424 9.26 14.09 5.03
C TRP A 424 8.47 13.23 4.01
N GLY A 425 7.65 13.84 3.15
CA GLY A 425 6.90 13.15 2.10
C GLY A 425 7.79 12.46 1.05
N TRP A 426 8.91 13.08 0.67
CA TRP A 426 9.88 12.46 -0.24
C TRP A 426 10.60 11.27 0.40
N PHE A 427 10.87 11.37 1.70
CA PHE A 427 11.43 10.25 2.46
C PHE A 427 10.45 9.07 2.55
N LEU A 428 9.15 9.33 2.76
CA LEU A 428 8.11 8.31 2.77
C LEU A 428 8.08 7.55 1.44
N LEU A 429 8.05 8.29 0.31
CA LEU A 429 8.02 7.71 -1.02
C LEU A 429 9.25 6.81 -1.26
N GLY A 430 10.44 7.31 -0.92
CA GLY A 430 11.69 6.54 -1.01
C GLY A 430 11.69 5.28 -0.14
N SER A 431 11.10 5.36 1.05
CA SER A 431 10.98 4.24 1.98
C SER A 431 10.06 3.14 1.45
N ILE A 432 8.90 3.51 0.90
CA ILE A 432 7.96 2.55 0.30
C ILE A 432 8.63 1.80 -0.85
N VAL A 433 9.28 2.51 -1.76
CA VAL A 433 9.98 1.90 -2.90
C VAL A 433 11.09 0.95 -2.42
N SER A 434 11.84 1.35 -1.38
CA SER A 434 12.89 0.51 -0.78
C SER A 434 12.36 -0.81 -0.22
N VAL A 435 11.22 -0.79 0.48
CA VAL A 435 10.58 -2.00 1.01
C VAL A 435 10.09 -2.91 -0.11
N VAL A 436 9.47 -2.34 -1.14
CA VAL A 436 9.01 -3.09 -2.31
C VAL A 436 10.17 -3.79 -3.00
N ILE A 437 11.32 -3.12 -3.14
CA ILE A 437 12.54 -3.74 -3.69
C ILE A 437 12.93 -5.00 -2.90
N VAL A 438 12.95 -4.96 -1.57
CA VAL A 438 13.27 -6.14 -0.75
C VAL A 438 12.30 -7.30 -1.02
N TRP A 439 11.00 -7.01 -1.09
CA TRP A 439 9.97 -8.03 -1.35
C TRP A 439 10.02 -8.60 -2.77
N VAL A 440 10.38 -7.81 -3.77
CA VAL A 440 10.58 -8.30 -5.15
C VAL A 440 11.73 -9.30 -5.23
N PHE A 441 12.78 -9.09 -4.42
CA PHE A 441 13.91 -10.02 -4.36
C PHE A 441 13.62 -11.27 -3.52
N ALA A 442 12.72 -11.22 -2.54
CA ALA A 442 12.45 -12.33 -1.61
C ALA A 442 12.18 -13.70 -2.27
N PRO A 443 11.43 -13.82 -3.39
CA PRO A 443 11.24 -15.09 -4.09
C PRO A 443 12.52 -15.70 -4.69
N HIS A 444 13.51 -14.86 -5.00
CA HIS A 444 14.76 -15.22 -5.70
C HIS A 444 15.95 -15.46 -4.75
N MET A 445 15.70 -15.47 -3.44
CA MET A 445 16.71 -15.63 -2.41
C MET A 445 16.99 -17.06 -1.90
N PRO A 446 16.11 -18.07 -2.05
CA PRO A 446 16.49 -19.46 -1.77
C PRO A 446 17.70 -19.88 -2.59
N GLN A 447 18.60 -20.67 -1.99
CA GLN A 447 19.85 -21.08 -2.62
C GLN A 447 19.93 -22.61 -2.70
N ARG A 448 20.21 -23.15 -3.89
CA ARG A 448 20.55 -24.57 -4.07
C ARG A 448 21.98 -24.83 -3.61
N THR A 449 22.27 -26.04 -3.15
CA THR A 449 23.66 -26.48 -2.94
C THR A 449 24.32 -26.74 -4.29
N ALA A 450 25.65 -26.85 -4.33
CA ALA A 450 26.39 -27.28 -5.52
C ALA A 450 25.83 -28.60 -6.10
N LYS A 451 25.51 -29.56 -5.23
CA LYS A 451 24.91 -30.84 -5.59
C LYS A 451 23.49 -30.69 -6.14
N GLY A 452 22.66 -29.85 -5.52
CA GLY A 452 21.29 -29.59 -5.98
C GLY A 452 21.23 -28.86 -7.32
N ALA A 453 22.13 -27.89 -7.55
CA ALA A 453 22.23 -27.19 -8.83
C ALA A 453 22.69 -28.12 -9.97
N GLN A 454 23.60 -29.06 -9.70
CA GLN A 454 24.00 -30.07 -10.68
C GLN A 454 22.85 -31.04 -11.01
N GLU A 455 22.17 -31.57 -10.00
CA GLU A 455 21.02 -32.45 -10.20
C GLU A 455 19.88 -31.74 -10.94
N GLN A 456 19.57 -30.49 -10.57
CA GLN A 456 18.53 -29.70 -11.24
C GLN A 456 18.77 -29.59 -12.76
N ARG A 457 20.00 -29.33 -13.19
CA ARG A 457 20.33 -29.23 -14.62
C ARG A 457 20.17 -30.55 -15.36
N LYS A 458 20.50 -31.67 -14.72
CA LYS A 458 20.27 -33.01 -15.30
C LYS A 458 18.77 -33.27 -15.46
N TRP A 459 17.96 -32.91 -14.45
CA TRP A 459 16.50 -33.02 -14.53
C TRP A 459 15.90 -32.07 -15.56
N GLU A 460 16.50 -30.89 -15.74
CA GLU A 460 16.10 -29.96 -16.81
C GLU A 460 16.38 -30.53 -18.20
N ALA A 461 17.53 -31.20 -18.37
CA ALA A 461 17.85 -31.92 -19.61
C ALA A 461 16.89 -33.09 -19.89
N PHE A 462 16.50 -33.83 -18.84
CA PHE A 462 15.47 -34.88 -18.95
C PHE A 462 14.08 -34.29 -19.27
N ARG A 463 13.70 -33.17 -18.65
CA ARG A 463 12.46 -32.44 -19.01
C ARG A 463 12.47 -32.00 -20.48
N ASN A 464 13.60 -31.48 -20.96
CA ASN A 464 13.74 -31.08 -22.37
C ASN A 464 13.63 -32.29 -23.29
N TYR A 465 14.14 -33.47 -22.89
CA TYR A 465 13.94 -34.71 -23.63
C TYR A 465 12.45 -35.11 -23.69
N LEU A 466 11.73 -35.06 -22.57
CA LEU A 466 10.29 -35.34 -22.54
C LEU A 466 9.47 -34.34 -23.39
N ARG A 467 9.93 -33.09 -23.51
CA ARG A 467 9.28 -32.06 -24.33
C ARG A 467 9.59 -32.19 -25.84
N ASP A 468 10.84 -32.46 -26.20
CA ASP A 468 11.36 -32.35 -27.58
C ASP A 468 11.81 -33.71 -28.16
N LEU A 469 10.99 -34.77 -28.02
CA LEU A 469 11.25 -36.13 -28.50
C LEU A 469 11.56 -36.26 -30.02
N THR A 470 11.09 -35.34 -30.85
CA THR A 470 11.15 -35.42 -32.33
C THR A 470 12.56 -35.44 -32.93
N ARG A 471 13.58 -35.10 -32.14
CA ARG A 471 14.97 -35.08 -32.61
C ARG A 471 15.65 -36.44 -32.55
N PHE A 472 15.07 -37.40 -31.83
CA PHE A 472 15.67 -38.70 -31.58
C PHE A 472 14.84 -39.77 -32.28
N GLN A 473 15.47 -40.64 -33.07
CA GLN A 473 14.86 -41.83 -33.70
C GLN A 473 14.44 -42.91 -32.67
N ASP A 474 14.14 -42.49 -31.42
CA ASP A 474 14.05 -43.33 -30.23
C ASP A 474 12.59 -43.51 -29.75
N MET A 475 11.64 -43.34 -30.67
CA MET A 475 10.20 -43.53 -30.43
C MET A 475 9.89 -44.94 -29.88
N ALA A 476 10.69 -45.94 -30.23
CA ALA A 476 10.56 -47.30 -29.72
C ALA A 476 10.90 -47.40 -28.21
N SER A 477 12.04 -46.83 -27.79
CA SER A 477 12.45 -46.80 -26.37
C SER A 477 11.52 -45.91 -25.53
N ALA A 478 11.03 -44.81 -26.12
CA ALA A 478 10.07 -43.92 -25.47
C ALA A 478 8.68 -44.59 -25.31
N LYS A 479 8.27 -45.44 -26.26
CA LYS A 479 7.06 -46.25 -26.19
C LYS A 479 7.12 -47.28 -25.06
N GLU A 480 8.24 -47.99 -24.92
CA GLU A 480 8.43 -48.97 -23.85
C GLU A 480 8.47 -48.33 -22.45
N ASN A 481 8.98 -47.10 -22.36
CA ASN A 481 9.08 -46.36 -21.09
C ASN A 481 7.94 -45.36 -20.86
N PHE A 482 6.87 -45.38 -21.66
CA PHE A 482 5.76 -44.43 -21.58
C PHE A 482 5.19 -44.32 -20.16
N GLU A 483 4.83 -45.46 -19.57
CA GLU A 483 4.30 -45.54 -18.21
C GLU A 483 5.32 -45.11 -17.15
N LYS A 484 6.60 -45.40 -17.39
CA LYS A 484 7.70 -45.08 -16.48
C LYS A 484 7.96 -43.58 -16.39
N TYR A 485 7.80 -42.84 -17.48
CA TYR A 485 8.11 -41.41 -17.54
C TYR A 485 6.90 -40.50 -17.34
N LEU A 486 5.68 -41.01 -17.48
CA LEU A 486 4.45 -40.26 -17.27
C LEU A 486 4.39 -39.52 -15.91
N PRO A 487 4.75 -40.13 -14.76
CA PRO A 487 4.79 -39.40 -13.48
C PRO A 487 5.75 -38.20 -13.49
N TYR A 488 6.90 -38.33 -14.13
CA TYR A 488 7.88 -37.24 -14.24
C TYR A 488 7.38 -36.14 -15.19
N ALA A 489 6.72 -36.49 -16.28
CA ALA A 489 6.12 -35.53 -17.19
C ALA A 489 5.07 -34.66 -16.47
N VAL A 490 4.26 -35.27 -15.59
CA VAL A 490 3.28 -34.55 -14.74
C VAL A 490 3.98 -33.65 -13.73
N ALA A 491 5.05 -34.12 -13.07
CA ALA A 491 5.81 -33.30 -12.12
C ALA A 491 6.45 -32.07 -12.80
N PHE A 492 6.92 -32.22 -14.04
CA PHE A 492 7.54 -31.12 -14.80
C PHE A 492 6.54 -30.24 -15.56
N GLY A 493 5.25 -30.60 -15.58
CA GLY A 493 4.20 -29.88 -16.30
C GLY A 493 4.29 -29.98 -17.81
N VAL A 494 4.83 -31.09 -18.34
CA VAL A 494 4.97 -31.36 -19.78
C VAL A 494 4.17 -32.60 -20.21
N GLU A 495 3.24 -33.06 -19.38
CA GLU A 495 2.42 -34.26 -19.61
C GLU A 495 1.55 -34.17 -20.87
N LYS A 496 1.08 -32.96 -21.21
CA LYS A 496 0.29 -32.74 -22.42
C LYS A 496 1.10 -32.97 -23.69
N ASP A 497 2.32 -32.41 -23.71
CA ASP A 497 3.24 -32.57 -24.83
C ASP A 497 3.75 -34.02 -24.91
N TRP A 498 3.95 -34.66 -23.75
CA TRP A 498 4.34 -36.07 -23.68
C TRP A 498 3.28 -37.00 -24.27
N VAL A 499 2.04 -36.98 -23.76
CA VAL A 499 1.00 -37.93 -24.16
C VAL A 499 0.50 -37.69 -25.59
N ARG A 500 0.34 -36.43 -26.02
CA ARG A 500 -0.09 -36.11 -27.40
C ARG A 500 0.78 -36.72 -28.48
N ARG A 501 2.05 -36.97 -28.18
CA ARG A 501 3.00 -37.53 -29.17
C ARG A 501 2.92 -39.05 -29.30
N PHE A 502 2.19 -39.71 -28.39
CA PHE A 502 1.91 -41.14 -28.49
C PHE A 502 0.49 -41.42 -28.99
N GLU A 503 -0.36 -40.41 -29.24
CA GLU A 503 -1.72 -40.57 -29.79
C GLU A 503 -1.71 -41.39 -31.11
N ASP A 504 -0.70 -41.18 -31.96
CA ASP A 504 -0.55 -41.89 -33.25
C ASP A 504 0.04 -43.32 -33.14
N LEU A 505 0.51 -43.75 -31.96
CA LEU A 505 1.24 -45.00 -31.76
C LEU A 505 0.44 -45.94 -30.86
N SER A 506 -0.02 -47.10 -31.33
CA SER A 506 -0.77 -48.05 -30.48
C SER A 506 0.08 -48.58 -29.30
N VAL A 507 -0.08 -47.98 -28.11
CA VAL A 507 0.49 -48.41 -26.83
C VAL A 507 -0.61 -49.09 -26.00
N SER A 508 -0.25 -50.13 -25.26
CA SER A 508 -1.15 -50.81 -24.32
C SER A 508 -1.61 -49.84 -23.22
N SER A 509 -2.86 -49.96 -22.77
CA SER A 509 -3.34 -49.22 -21.61
C SER A 509 -2.57 -49.64 -20.35
N PRO A 510 -2.21 -48.69 -19.46
CA PRO A 510 -1.58 -49.05 -18.20
C PRO A 510 -2.50 -49.90 -17.33
N ASP A 511 -1.96 -50.94 -16.71
CA ASP A 511 -2.74 -51.88 -15.86
C ASP A 511 -3.38 -51.20 -14.64
N TRP A 512 -2.81 -50.08 -14.18
CA TRP A 512 -3.27 -49.33 -13.01
C TRP A 512 -4.35 -48.29 -13.32
N TYR A 513 -4.63 -48.00 -14.60
CA TYR A 513 -5.62 -47.01 -15.01
C TYR A 513 -6.78 -47.68 -15.76
N HIS A 514 -7.99 -47.46 -15.25
CA HIS A 514 -9.20 -47.98 -15.87
C HIS A 514 -10.08 -46.81 -16.33
N PRO A 515 -10.12 -46.53 -17.65
CA PRO A 515 -10.99 -45.51 -18.20
C PRO A 515 -12.47 -45.92 -18.02
N PRO A 516 -13.41 -44.96 -18.07
CA PRO A 516 -14.83 -45.29 -17.99
C PRO A 516 -15.23 -46.17 -19.18
N VAL A 517 -15.90 -47.29 -18.92
CA VAL A 517 -16.39 -48.19 -19.97
C VAL A 517 -17.56 -47.53 -20.69
N ILE A 518 -17.29 -46.92 -21.84
CA ILE A 518 -18.32 -46.46 -22.77
C ILE A 518 -18.88 -47.70 -23.47
N VAL A 519 -19.99 -48.25 -22.96
CA VAL A 519 -20.80 -49.17 -23.75
C VAL A 519 -21.47 -48.36 -24.86
N PRO A 520 -21.15 -48.59 -26.15
CA PRO A 520 -21.83 -47.92 -27.23
C PRO A 520 -23.26 -48.44 -27.26
N PHE A 521 -24.22 -47.65 -26.80
CA PHE A 521 -25.62 -47.94 -27.09
C PHE A 521 -25.82 -47.72 -28.60
N PRO A 522 -26.37 -48.70 -29.35
CA PRO A 522 -26.68 -48.49 -30.76
C PRO A 522 -27.65 -47.33 -30.87
N SER A 523 -27.23 -46.26 -31.53
CA SER A 523 -28.09 -45.13 -31.89
C SER A 523 -29.10 -45.62 -32.92
N GLY A 524 -30.32 -45.95 -32.47
CA GLY A 524 -31.40 -46.42 -33.34
C GLY A 524 -32.76 -46.30 -32.68
N SER A 525 -33.65 -45.56 -33.35
CA SER A 525 -35.11 -45.45 -33.20
C SER A 525 -35.68 -44.71 -31.97
N GLY A 526 -36.16 -43.49 -32.23
CA GLY A 526 -37.54 -43.02 -31.96
C GLY A 526 -38.02 -42.88 -30.51
N PRO A 527 -38.93 -41.93 -30.21
CA PRO A 527 -39.38 -41.70 -28.85
C PRO A 527 -40.34 -42.82 -28.42
N VAL A 528 -39.90 -43.70 -27.52
CA VAL A 528 -40.80 -44.57 -26.77
C VAL A 528 -41.36 -43.75 -25.61
N THR A 529 -42.60 -43.30 -25.77
CA THR A 529 -43.43 -42.79 -24.67
C THR A 529 -43.87 -43.98 -23.82
N THR A 530 -43.38 -44.09 -22.58
CA THR A 530 -43.99 -44.96 -21.57
C THR A 530 -44.16 -44.20 -20.26
N GLY A 531 -45.34 -43.61 -20.10
CA GLY A 531 -45.95 -43.44 -18.79
C GLY A 531 -46.67 -44.72 -18.39
N GLY A 532 -46.70 -45.02 -17.09
CA GLY A 532 -47.65 -45.97 -16.50
C GLY A 532 -47.08 -47.31 -16.05
N LEU A 533 -46.92 -47.42 -14.73
CA LEU A 533 -47.31 -48.53 -13.83
C LEU A 533 -47.46 -49.96 -14.39
N GLY A 534 -46.88 -50.94 -13.68
CA GLY A 534 -47.54 -52.23 -13.43
C GLY A 534 -46.71 -53.49 -13.67
N GLY A 535 -46.39 -54.18 -12.57
CA GLY A 535 -46.47 -55.63 -12.33
C GLY A 535 -46.10 -56.69 -13.39
N SER A 536 -45.50 -57.77 -12.85
CA SER A 536 -45.69 -59.18 -13.24
C SER A 536 -44.78 -59.78 -14.32
N LEU A 537 -44.04 -60.83 -13.88
CA LEU A 537 -43.66 -62.08 -14.57
C LEU A 537 -42.90 -61.95 -15.91
N GLY A 538 -41.68 -62.47 -16.08
CA GLY A 538 -41.31 -63.87 -15.87
C GLY A 538 -41.12 -64.53 -17.24
N GLY A 539 -39.92 -65.08 -17.51
CA GLY A 539 -39.73 -66.13 -18.52
C GLY A 539 -38.83 -65.79 -19.73
N GLY A 540 -37.61 -66.36 -19.70
CA GLY A 540 -37.11 -67.18 -20.80
C GLY A 540 -36.18 -66.55 -21.85
N LEU A 541 -35.19 -67.37 -22.25
CA LEU A 541 -34.21 -67.23 -23.34
C LEU A 541 -32.94 -66.44 -22.93
N GLY A 542 -31.78 -67.05 -22.64
CA GLY A 542 -31.23 -68.32 -23.13
C GLY A 542 -30.47 -68.09 -24.43
N GLY A 543 -29.17 -67.78 -24.32
CA GLY A 543 -28.27 -67.61 -25.47
C GLY A 543 -26.89 -67.16 -25.02
N GLY A 544 -25.95 -68.10 -24.91
CA GLY A 544 -24.57 -67.80 -24.57
C GLY A 544 -23.90 -66.93 -25.62
N ILE A 545 -23.17 -65.91 -25.17
CA ILE A 545 -22.07 -65.32 -25.90
C ILE A 545 -20.85 -65.41 -24.99
N GLY A 546 -20.18 -66.55 -25.07
CA GLY A 546 -18.76 -66.61 -24.78
C GLY A 546 -18.04 -65.92 -25.93
N GLY A 547 -17.58 -64.70 -25.69
CA GLY A 547 -16.75 -63.92 -26.60
C GLY A 547 -15.87 -63.02 -25.75
N GLY A 548 -14.59 -63.34 -25.66
CA GLY A 548 -13.62 -62.60 -24.86
C GLY A 548 -13.63 -61.11 -25.23
N ILE A 549 -13.73 -60.26 -24.22
CA ILE A 549 -13.58 -58.81 -24.32
C ILE A 549 -12.08 -58.54 -24.53
N GLY A 550 -11.62 -58.73 -25.77
CA GLY A 550 -10.26 -58.45 -26.24
C GLY A 550 -10.23 -57.29 -27.22
N GLY A 551 -11.08 -56.27 -27.03
CA GLY A 551 -11.06 -55.03 -27.79
C GLY A 551 -10.13 -54.04 -27.11
N GLY A 552 -8.94 -53.83 -27.67
CA GLY A 552 -8.01 -52.81 -27.19
C GLY A 552 -8.63 -51.41 -27.23
N PHE A 553 -8.51 -50.67 -26.13
CA PHE A 553 -8.90 -49.27 -26.06
C PHE A 553 -7.98 -48.44 -26.98
N SER A 554 -8.53 -47.47 -27.73
CA SER A 554 -7.72 -46.51 -28.48
C SER A 554 -7.08 -45.49 -27.52
N LEU A 555 -5.86 -45.04 -27.82
CA LEU A 555 -5.15 -44.08 -26.98
C LEU A 555 -5.84 -42.73 -26.88
N ASP A 556 -6.68 -42.35 -27.83
CA ASP A 556 -7.53 -41.16 -27.73
C ASP A 556 -8.45 -41.24 -26.51
N THR A 557 -9.13 -42.38 -26.31
CA THR A 557 -9.99 -42.58 -25.13
C THR A 557 -9.22 -42.68 -23.82
N ILE A 558 -8.00 -43.23 -23.83
CA ILE A 558 -7.15 -43.33 -22.64
C ILE A 558 -6.56 -41.97 -22.28
N SER A 559 -6.07 -41.22 -23.27
CA SER A 559 -5.46 -39.90 -23.09
C SER A 559 -6.50 -38.89 -22.62
N ASP A 560 -7.64 -38.77 -23.29
CA ASP A 560 -8.74 -37.89 -22.88
C ASP A 560 -9.28 -38.25 -21.49
N GLY A 561 -9.41 -39.55 -21.20
CA GLY A 561 -9.80 -40.07 -19.88
C GLY A 561 -8.79 -39.64 -18.80
N LEU A 562 -7.52 -39.96 -19.01
CA LEU A 562 -6.43 -39.69 -18.07
C LEU A 562 -6.28 -38.19 -17.84
N PHE A 563 -6.32 -37.35 -18.87
CA PHE A 563 -6.23 -35.90 -18.72
C PHE A 563 -7.40 -35.32 -17.95
N LYS A 564 -8.61 -35.80 -18.22
CA LYS A 564 -9.81 -35.41 -17.49
C LYS A 564 -9.73 -35.86 -16.03
N SER A 565 -9.16 -37.04 -15.78
CA SER A 565 -8.88 -37.55 -14.43
C SER A 565 -7.87 -36.68 -13.70
N LEU A 566 -6.71 -36.39 -14.29
CA LEU A 566 -5.65 -35.54 -13.74
C LEU A 566 -6.16 -34.11 -13.47
N GLY A 567 -6.95 -33.56 -14.40
CA GLY A 567 -7.60 -32.26 -14.21
C GLY A 567 -8.62 -32.24 -13.08
N ASN A 568 -9.47 -33.29 -12.99
CA ASN A 568 -10.41 -33.46 -11.89
C ASN A 568 -9.71 -33.64 -10.55
N MET A 569 -8.64 -34.45 -10.51
CA MET A 569 -7.79 -34.63 -9.34
C MET A 569 -7.23 -33.29 -8.87
N SER A 570 -6.60 -32.53 -9.76
CA SER A 570 -6.08 -31.19 -9.43
C SER A 570 -7.16 -30.30 -8.82
N SER A 571 -8.33 -30.19 -9.47
CA SER A 571 -9.44 -29.37 -8.98
C SER A 571 -9.96 -29.80 -7.61
N VAL A 572 -9.91 -31.09 -7.29
CA VAL A 572 -10.49 -31.65 -6.06
C VAL A 572 -9.51 -31.58 -4.91
N LEU A 573 -8.24 -31.91 -5.15
CA LEU A 573 -7.19 -31.84 -4.14
C LEU A 573 -6.94 -30.40 -3.67
N THR A 574 -7.27 -29.39 -4.48
CA THR A 574 -7.21 -27.96 -4.11
C THR A 574 -8.55 -27.37 -3.70
N SER A 575 -9.64 -28.13 -3.74
CA SER A 575 -10.96 -27.61 -3.40
C SER A 575 -11.08 -27.32 -1.91
N SER A 576 -11.58 -26.13 -1.58
CA SER A 576 -11.91 -25.70 -0.22
C SER A 576 -13.42 -25.40 -0.14
N PRO A 577 -14.06 -25.55 1.05
CA PRO A 577 -15.45 -25.15 1.22
C PRO A 577 -15.65 -23.72 0.73
N SER A 578 -16.65 -23.49 -0.12
CA SER A 578 -17.10 -22.12 -0.39
C SER A 578 -17.59 -21.56 0.94
N SER A 579 -17.02 -20.46 1.39
CA SER A 579 -17.57 -19.72 2.53
C SER A 579 -19.06 -19.49 2.24
N SER A 580 -19.94 -20.09 3.05
CA SER A 580 -21.37 -19.81 3.03
C SER A 580 -21.55 -18.37 3.49
N GLY A 581 -21.37 -17.44 2.56
CA GLY A 581 -21.62 -16.03 2.74
C GLY A 581 -23.11 -15.86 2.93
N GLY A 582 -23.49 -15.44 4.13
CA GLY A 582 -24.80 -14.90 4.42
C GLY A 582 -25.17 -13.84 3.39
N SER A 583 -26.43 -13.92 2.97
CA SER A 583 -27.11 -12.95 2.13
C SER A 583 -26.80 -11.51 2.53
N SER A 584 -26.11 -10.78 1.65
CA SER A 584 -26.43 -9.37 1.41
C SER A 584 -26.52 -9.15 -0.10
N ARG A 585 -27.73 -8.75 -0.52
CA ARG A 585 -28.00 -8.03 -1.78
C ARG A 585 -27.03 -6.85 -1.86
N GLY A 586 -26.42 -6.42 -2.95
CA GLY A 586 -26.55 -6.69 -4.38
C GLY A 586 -26.05 -5.43 -5.12
N ALA A 587 -25.48 -5.62 -6.32
CA ALA A 587 -25.06 -4.60 -7.32
C ALA A 587 -23.86 -3.70 -6.91
N PHE A 588 -22.81 -3.46 -7.69
CA PHE A 588 -22.57 -3.41 -9.13
C PHE A 588 -21.13 -3.96 -9.40
N GLY A 589 -20.79 -4.64 -10.48
CA GLY A 589 -21.14 -4.37 -11.88
C GLY A 589 -20.10 -3.43 -12.47
N GLY A 590 -19.02 -3.99 -13.02
CA GLY A 590 -17.92 -3.23 -13.61
C GLY A 590 -18.35 -2.36 -14.79
N GLY A 591 -17.77 -1.17 -14.87
CA GLY A 591 -17.87 -0.26 -16.01
C GLY A 591 -16.58 0.54 -16.12
N GLY A 592 -15.87 0.38 -17.23
CA GLY A 592 -14.77 1.24 -17.59
C GLY A 592 -15.28 2.64 -17.92
N PHE A 593 -14.55 3.65 -17.49
CA PHE A 593 -14.67 5.00 -18.02
C PHE A 593 -13.26 5.59 -18.16
N SER A 594 -12.89 5.78 -19.42
CA SER A 594 -12.03 6.86 -19.86
C SER A 594 -12.66 8.19 -19.46
N GLY A 595 -11.92 9.02 -18.73
CA GLY A 595 -12.35 10.37 -18.36
C GLY A 595 -11.12 11.19 -17.99
N GLY A 596 -10.59 11.89 -18.99
CA GLY A 596 -9.62 12.95 -18.77
C GLY A 596 -10.24 14.04 -17.91
N GLY A 597 -9.54 14.41 -16.86
CA GLY A 597 -9.88 15.52 -15.98
C GLY A 597 -8.58 16.06 -15.43
N GLY A 598 -8.05 17.10 -16.10
CA GLY A 598 -6.94 17.87 -15.58
C GLY A 598 -7.35 18.54 -14.28
N PHE A 599 -6.79 18.08 -13.17
CA PHE A 599 -6.77 18.84 -11.93
C PHE A 599 -5.44 19.58 -11.87
N GLY A 600 -5.44 20.78 -12.45
CA GLY A 600 -4.53 21.84 -12.06
C GLY A 600 -4.89 22.26 -10.64
N GLY A 601 -4.36 21.53 -9.66
CA GLY A 601 -4.31 21.97 -8.27
C GLY A 601 -3.24 23.05 -8.17
N GLY A 602 -3.63 24.29 -8.38
CA GLY A 602 -2.84 25.44 -7.97
C GLY A 602 -2.69 25.35 -6.45
N PHE A 603 -1.49 25.00 -6.01
CA PHE A 603 -1.06 25.23 -4.64
C PHE A 603 -0.97 26.75 -4.46
N SER A 604 -2.07 27.41 -4.07
CA SER A 604 -1.97 28.71 -3.43
C SER A 604 -1.44 28.43 -2.03
N GLY A 605 -0.12 28.55 -1.86
CA GLY A 605 0.48 28.70 -0.54
C GLY A 605 -0.02 30.01 0.07
N GLY A 606 -1.20 29.97 0.66
CA GLY A 606 -1.66 30.99 1.60
C GLY A 606 -0.92 30.75 2.89
N GLY A 607 0.31 31.27 2.99
CA GLY A 607 0.91 31.48 4.30
C GLY A 607 0.02 32.47 5.02
N GLY A 608 -0.68 32.03 6.07
CA GLY A 608 -1.44 32.94 6.93
C GLY A 608 -0.49 34.04 7.38
N GLY A 609 -0.82 35.29 7.10
CA GLY A 609 0.01 36.42 7.51
C GLY A 609 -0.43 36.95 8.89
N GLY A 610 0.36 37.85 9.48
CA GLY A 610 0.09 38.34 10.83
C GLY A 610 -1.11 39.28 10.92
N GLY A 611 -1.68 39.47 12.10
CA GLY A 611 -2.85 40.33 12.31
C GLY A 611 -2.98 40.86 13.74
N PHE A 612 -4.12 41.49 14.03
CA PHE A 612 -4.53 41.91 15.38
C PHE A 612 -5.97 41.53 15.70
N ARG A 613 -6.24 41.15 16.95
CA ARG A 613 -7.58 40.82 17.46
C ARG A 613 -7.76 41.42 18.86
N ALA A 614 -8.89 42.07 19.12
CA ALA A 614 -9.23 42.66 20.42
C ALA A 614 -10.52 42.05 20.98
N GLY A 615 -10.64 41.99 22.31
CA GLY A 615 -11.86 41.52 22.98
C GLY A 615 -12.04 41.99 24.41
#